data_AF-A0A6C0BIM7-F1
#
_entry.id   AF-A0A6C0BIM7-F1
#
_cell.length_a   1.000
_cell.length_b   1.000
_cell.length_c   1.000
_cell.angle_alpha   90.00
_cell.angle_beta   90.00
_cell.angle_gamma   90.00
#
_symmetry.space_group_name_H-M   'P 1'
#
loop_
_entity.id
_entity.type
_entity.pdbx_description
1 polymer ?
#
loop_
_entity_poly.entity_id
_entity_poly.type
_entity_poly.pdbx_seq_one_letter_code
_entity_poly.pdbx_strand_id
1 'polypeptide(L)'
;MECFYCGATDTGAETIDRLTGIKYCGVHKEAAIRDCNAYLHRIGSVRIEDAFKHSILSKFILVLKDNATFPVIRTDGSLDTDWSLETDSWYNPTFILRNEDKWSVPVKNPKGLSKYVPIIKFLNPDICGRMLLPSGLEGWSKIIDETLDQLIDGVYRKDQEEYQRIFNADNGPLPEMEGTVFIDYNGYNARILLPKQI
;
A
#
# COMPACT_ATOMS: atom_id res chain seq x y z
N MET A 1 -5.30 -4.65 -27.38
CA MET A 1 -5.22 -4.48 -25.92
C MET A 1 -6.64 -4.60 -25.41
N GLU A 2 -6.84 -5.37 -24.35
CA GLU A 2 -8.13 -5.94 -24.01
C GLU A 2 -8.36 -5.87 -22.50
N CYS A 3 -9.63 -5.70 -22.12
CA CYS A 3 -10.13 -5.78 -20.76
C CYS A 3 -9.87 -7.17 -20.20
N PHE A 4 -9.29 -7.24 -19.00
CA PHE A 4 -8.99 -8.48 -18.31
C PHE A 4 -10.24 -9.36 -18.07
N TYR A 5 -11.41 -8.74 -17.90
CA TYR A 5 -12.62 -9.49 -17.52
C TYR A 5 -13.39 -10.08 -18.71
N CYS A 6 -13.31 -9.45 -19.88
CA CYS A 6 -14.20 -9.79 -21.00
C CYS A 6 -13.58 -9.73 -22.40
N GLY A 7 -12.28 -9.41 -22.53
CA GLY A 7 -11.61 -9.33 -23.82
C GLY A 7 -12.00 -8.13 -24.69
N ALA A 8 -12.98 -7.31 -24.31
CA ALA A 8 -13.36 -6.10 -25.03
C ALA A 8 -12.22 -5.06 -25.01
N THR A 9 -12.26 -4.06 -25.90
CA THR A 9 -11.30 -2.95 -25.89
C THR A 9 -11.20 -2.32 -24.49
N ASP A 10 -9.98 -2.24 -23.95
CA ASP A 10 -9.76 -1.59 -22.66
C ASP A 10 -9.94 -0.07 -22.78
N THR A 11 -10.40 0.53 -21.69
CA THR A 11 -10.58 1.98 -21.55
C THR A 11 -9.67 2.54 -20.46
N GLY A 12 -8.90 1.70 -19.78
CA GLY A 12 -8.00 2.09 -18.69
C GLY A 12 -7.39 0.90 -17.97
N ALA A 13 -6.59 1.21 -16.96
CA ALA A 13 -6.00 0.23 -16.06
C ALA A 13 -6.06 0.74 -14.62
N GLU A 14 -6.34 -0.16 -13.69
CA GLU A 14 -6.17 0.07 -12.27
C GLU A 14 -4.79 -0.45 -11.86
N THR A 15 -4.02 0.34 -11.12
CA THR A 15 -2.62 0.01 -10.79
C THR A 15 -2.49 -0.47 -9.35
N ILE A 16 -1.67 -1.50 -9.17
CA ILE A 16 -1.18 -1.99 -7.87
C ILE A 16 0.23 -1.47 -7.64
N ASP A 17 1.09 -1.52 -8.68
CA ASP A 17 2.48 -1.06 -8.68
C ASP A 17 2.86 -0.52 -10.08
N ARG A 18 4.05 0.06 -10.22
CA ARG A 18 4.64 0.45 -11.50
C ARG A 18 4.71 -0.79 -12.41
N LEU A 19 3.90 -0.76 -13.47
CA LEU A 19 3.69 -1.83 -14.47
C LEU A 19 2.84 -3.02 -14.02
N THR A 20 2.28 -2.99 -12.81
CA THR A 20 1.44 -4.08 -12.30
C THR A 20 0.04 -3.56 -12.02
N GLY A 21 -0.97 -4.21 -12.55
CA GLY A 21 -2.36 -3.78 -12.45
C GLY A 21 -3.31 -4.59 -13.31
N ILE A 22 -4.58 -4.16 -13.35
CA ILE A 22 -5.65 -4.82 -14.09
C ILE A 22 -6.22 -3.85 -15.13
N LYS A 23 -6.16 -4.24 -16.40
CA LYS A 23 -6.83 -3.50 -17.49
C LYS A 23 -8.33 -3.75 -17.46
N TYR A 24 -9.12 -2.70 -17.68
CA TYR A 24 -10.57 -2.78 -17.65
C TYR A 24 -11.22 -2.02 -18.81
N CYS A 25 -12.45 -2.41 -19.15
CA CYS A 25 -13.38 -1.57 -19.91
C CYS A 25 -14.30 -0.80 -18.96
N GLY A 26 -15.10 0.13 -19.47
CA GLY A 26 -16.00 0.96 -18.66
C GLY A 26 -16.96 0.19 -17.76
N VAL A 27 -17.34 -1.04 -18.13
CA VAL A 27 -18.21 -1.92 -17.33
C VAL A 27 -17.48 -2.55 -16.15
N HIS A 28 -16.18 -2.83 -16.29
CA HIS A 28 -15.40 -3.60 -15.30
C HIS A 28 -14.42 -2.74 -14.48
N LYS A 29 -14.56 -1.41 -14.54
CA LYS A 29 -13.70 -0.50 -13.77
C LYS A 29 -13.76 -0.78 -12.26
N GLU A 30 -14.96 -0.86 -11.70
CA GLU A 30 -15.12 -1.10 -10.26
C GLU A 30 -14.62 -2.48 -9.82
N ALA A 31 -14.75 -3.50 -10.69
CA ALA A 31 -14.18 -4.82 -10.44
C ALA A 31 -12.64 -4.77 -10.38
N ALA A 32 -12.00 -4.01 -11.30
CA ALA A 32 -10.55 -3.82 -11.29
C ALA A 32 -10.07 -3.10 -10.03
N ILE A 33 -10.79 -2.05 -9.59
CA ILE A 33 -10.50 -1.33 -8.34
C ILE A 33 -10.56 -2.28 -7.15
N ARG A 34 -11.68 -3.00 -6.99
CA ARG A 34 -11.87 -3.96 -5.91
C ARG A 34 -10.76 -5.02 -5.90
N ASP A 35 -10.47 -5.65 -7.03
CA ASP A 35 -9.51 -6.77 -7.09
C ASP A 35 -8.08 -6.29 -6.79
N CYS A 36 -7.70 -5.09 -7.26
CA CYS A 36 -6.42 -4.47 -6.92
C CYS A 36 -6.34 -4.10 -5.42
N ASN A 37 -7.40 -3.53 -4.85
CA ASN A 37 -7.48 -3.20 -3.43
C ASN A 37 -7.43 -4.45 -2.54
N ALA A 38 -8.15 -5.51 -2.92
CA ALA A 38 -8.10 -6.82 -2.27
C ALA A 38 -6.68 -7.39 -2.27
N TYR A 39 -5.98 -7.32 -3.42
CA TYR A 39 -4.58 -7.71 -3.49
C TYR A 39 -3.70 -6.92 -2.52
N LEU A 40 -3.83 -5.58 -2.51
CA LEU A 40 -3.09 -4.69 -1.61
C LEU A 40 -3.36 -4.97 -0.13
N HIS A 41 -4.63 -5.27 0.22
CA HIS A 41 -4.99 -5.73 1.57
C HIS A 41 -4.18 -6.96 1.97
N ARG A 42 -4.18 -7.98 1.09
CA ARG A 42 -3.54 -9.27 1.35
C ARG A 42 -2.03 -9.14 1.54
N ILE A 43 -1.38 -8.29 0.74
CA ILE A 43 0.07 -8.07 0.85
C ILE A 43 0.45 -7.01 1.90
N GLY A 44 -0.54 -6.46 2.63
CA GLY A 44 -0.31 -5.43 3.64
C GLY A 44 0.33 -4.18 3.05
N SER A 45 -0.27 -3.60 2.03
CA SER A 45 0.22 -2.40 1.36
C SER A 45 -0.89 -1.37 1.24
N VAL A 46 -0.54 -0.08 1.25
CA VAL A 46 -1.46 1.06 1.06
C VAL A 46 -0.86 2.03 0.05
N ARG A 47 -1.66 2.46 -0.93
CA ARG A 47 -1.22 3.43 -1.91
C ARG A 47 -1.01 4.81 -1.29
N ILE A 48 -0.06 5.58 -1.83
CA ILE A 48 0.16 6.97 -1.37
C ILE A 48 -1.13 7.79 -1.42
N GLU A 49 -1.84 7.74 -2.55
CA GLU A 49 -3.07 8.52 -2.74
C GLU A 49 -4.15 8.16 -1.72
N ASP A 50 -4.34 6.87 -1.45
CA ASP A 50 -5.33 6.38 -0.51
C ASP A 50 -4.96 6.77 0.92
N ALA A 51 -3.68 6.72 1.26
CA ALA A 51 -3.19 7.12 2.56
C ALA A 51 -3.37 8.62 2.83
N PHE A 52 -3.17 9.48 1.83
CA PHE A 52 -3.45 10.93 1.93
C PHE A 52 -4.95 11.26 1.95
N LYS A 53 -5.81 10.47 1.30
CA LYS A 53 -7.27 10.67 1.29
C LYS A 53 -7.95 10.11 2.55
N HIS A 54 -7.34 9.11 3.20
CA HIS A 54 -7.93 8.44 4.37
C HIS A 54 -7.95 9.35 5.61
N SER A 55 -9.10 9.45 6.27
CA SER A 55 -9.33 10.40 7.39
C SER A 55 -8.41 10.20 8.60
N ILE A 56 -8.02 8.94 8.87
CA ILE A 56 -7.08 8.60 9.95
C ILE A 56 -5.63 8.68 9.49
N LEU A 57 -5.23 7.92 8.45
CA LEU A 57 -3.84 7.84 8.01
C LEU A 57 -3.25 9.20 7.58
N SER A 58 -4.07 10.06 6.98
CA SER A 58 -3.64 11.39 6.55
C SER A 58 -3.11 12.23 7.71
N LYS A 59 -3.65 12.09 8.93
CA LYS A 59 -3.15 12.83 10.10
C LYS A 59 -1.68 12.53 10.37
N PHE A 60 -1.33 11.24 10.39
CA PHE A 60 0.05 10.80 10.60
C PHE A 60 0.97 11.25 9.45
N ILE A 61 0.53 11.06 8.22
CA ILE A 61 1.30 11.40 7.01
C ILE A 61 1.57 12.90 6.93
N LEU A 62 0.56 13.72 7.21
CA LEU A 62 0.70 15.18 7.18
C LEU A 62 1.68 15.66 8.24
N VAL A 63 1.67 15.10 9.46
CA VAL A 63 2.69 15.45 10.47
C VAL A 63 4.10 15.13 9.97
N LEU A 64 4.32 13.96 9.37
CA LEU A 64 5.63 13.61 8.80
C LEU A 64 6.02 14.51 7.63
N LYS A 65 5.05 14.92 6.81
CA LYS A 65 5.28 15.80 5.65
C LYS A 65 5.58 17.24 6.08
N ASP A 66 4.87 17.75 7.09
CA ASP A 66 5.02 19.12 7.60
C ASP A 66 6.33 19.27 8.38
N ASN A 67 6.82 18.18 8.97
CA ASN A 67 8.19 18.08 9.45
C ASN A 67 9.14 17.84 8.27
N ALA A 68 9.57 18.93 7.62
CA ALA A 68 10.42 18.90 6.43
C ALA A 68 11.63 17.94 6.56
N THR A 69 12.21 17.85 7.75
CA THR A 69 13.13 16.78 8.12
C THR A 69 12.88 16.28 9.54
N PHE A 70 13.27 15.03 9.80
CA PHE A 70 13.22 14.39 11.10
C PHE A 70 14.37 13.38 11.28
N PRO A 71 14.74 13.04 12.53
CA PRO A 71 15.73 11.99 12.79
C PRO A 71 15.17 10.59 12.53
N VAL A 72 16.04 9.66 12.18
CA VAL A 72 15.74 8.22 12.19
C VAL A 72 16.88 7.45 12.81
N ILE A 73 16.57 6.29 13.39
CA ILE A 73 17.58 5.37 13.92
C ILE A 73 18.04 4.45 12.77
N ARG A 74 19.36 4.32 12.59
CA ARG A 74 19.99 3.39 11.64
C ARG A 74 20.07 1.98 12.23
N THR A 75 20.43 1.02 11.40
CA THR A 75 20.59 -0.38 11.82
C THR A 75 21.66 -0.57 12.89
N ASP A 76 22.68 0.28 12.91
CA ASP A 76 23.74 0.30 13.92
C ASP A 76 23.34 1.01 15.23
N GLY A 77 22.09 1.48 15.33
CA GLY A 77 21.57 2.22 16.48
C GLY A 77 21.91 3.71 16.48
N SER A 78 22.71 4.20 15.53
CA SER A 78 23.03 5.62 15.43
C SER A 78 21.81 6.45 15.01
N LEU A 79 21.71 7.66 15.54
CA LEU A 79 20.72 8.64 15.12
C LEU A 79 21.25 9.39 13.89
N ASP A 80 20.54 9.30 12.78
CA ASP A 80 20.83 10.03 11.54
C ASP A 80 19.76 11.09 11.31
N THR A 81 20.17 12.31 11.04
CA THR A 81 19.26 13.45 10.85
C THR A 81 18.93 13.68 9.39
N ASP A 82 18.05 14.64 9.13
CA ASP A 82 17.75 15.12 7.78
C ASP A 82 17.02 14.10 6.89
N TRP A 83 16.30 13.15 7.49
CA TRP A 83 15.41 12.28 6.74
C TRP A 83 14.06 12.94 6.54
N SER A 84 13.40 12.64 5.43
CA SER A 84 12.07 13.14 5.10
C SER A 84 11.19 12.03 4.55
N LEU A 85 9.89 12.24 4.63
CA LEU A 85 8.92 11.32 4.04
C LEU A 85 9.12 11.25 2.52
N GLU A 86 9.22 10.05 1.96
CA GLU A 86 9.43 9.86 0.54
C GLU A 86 8.09 9.88 -0.22
N THR A 87 7.64 11.08 -0.60
CA THR A 87 6.36 11.26 -1.34
C THR A 87 6.52 11.28 -2.86
N ASP A 88 7.74 11.48 -3.36
CA ASP A 88 7.99 11.78 -4.77
C ASP A 88 8.31 10.53 -5.61
N SER A 89 8.19 9.34 -5.02
CA SER A 89 8.43 8.09 -5.74
C SER A 89 7.22 7.73 -6.58
N TRP A 90 7.12 8.35 -7.75
CA TRP A 90 6.15 7.99 -8.82
C TRP A 90 6.25 6.52 -9.25
N TYR A 91 7.34 5.85 -8.86
CA TYR A 91 7.67 4.50 -9.24
C TYR A 91 7.18 3.44 -8.26
N ASN A 92 6.64 3.83 -7.11
CA ASN A 92 6.17 2.89 -6.11
C ASN A 92 4.88 3.45 -5.49
N PRO A 93 3.69 3.16 -6.06
CA PRO A 93 2.44 3.59 -5.46
C PRO A 93 2.27 2.98 -4.06
N THR A 94 2.89 1.83 -3.77
CA THR A 94 2.99 1.26 -2.43
C THR A 94 3.78 2.19 -1.52
N PHE A 95 3.07 2.80 -0.57
CA PHE A 95 3.58 3.84 0.30
C PHE A 95 3.70 3.35 1.73
N ILE A 96 2.60 2.90 2.33
CA ILE A 96 2.66 2.21 3.62
C ILE A 96 2.73 0.72 3.34
N LEU A 97 3.67 0.01 3.96
CA LEU A 97 3.79 -1.44 3.80
C LEU A 97 3.97 -2.16 5.13
N ARG A 98 3.58 -3.42 5.17
CA ARG A 98 3.78 -4.33 6.29
C ARG A 98 4.95 -5.26 5.98
N ASN A 99 6.09 -5.03 6.63
CA ASN A 99 7.25 -5.93 6.59
C ASN A 99 7.41 -6.60 7.95
N GLU A 100 7.49 -7.94 7.97
CA GLU A 100 7.74 -8.71 9.21
C GLU A 100 6.83 -8.28 10.37
N ASP A 101 5.53 -8.17 10.10
CA ASP A 101 4.50 -7.71 11.05
C ASP A 101 4.62 -6.27 11.55
N LYS A 102 5.42 -5.43 10.85
CA LYS A 102 5.56 -4.01 11.17
C LYS A 102 5.13 -3.14 10.00
N TRP A 103 4.10 -2.32 10.26
CA TRP A 103 3.72 -1.25 9.35
C TRP A 103 4.77 -0.15 9.32
N SER A 104 5.17 0.23 8.12
CA SER A 104 6.29 1.12 7.87
C SER A 104 5.99 2.11 6.76
N VAL A 105 6.65 3.26 6.80
CA VAL A 105 6.57 4.31 5.77
C VAL A 105 7.92 4.56 5.12
N PRO A 106 7.95 5.01 3.86
CA PRO A 106 9.18 5.21 3.13
C PRO A 106 9.75 6.58 3.48
N VAL A 107 11.03 6.60 3.80
CA VAL A 107 11.78 7.81 4.13
C VAL A 107 13.03 7.87 3.29
N LYS A 108 13.44 9.08 2.94
CA LYS A 108 14.66 9.34 2.17
C LYS A 108 15.54 10.37 2.87
N ASN A 109 16.83 10.39 2.55
CA ASN A 109 17.74 11.44 2.99
C ASN A 109 18.37 12.19 1.80
N PRO A 110 19.03 13.34 2.02
CA PRO A 110 19.69 14.12 0.98
C PRO A 110 20.81 13.38 0.24
N LYS A 111 21.33 12.28 0.82
CA LYS A 111 22.36 11.44 0.19
C LYS A 111 21.77 10.45 -0.83
N GLY A 112 20.45 10.49 -1.06
CA GLY A 112 19.76 9.61 -2.00
C GLY A 112 19.50 8.20 -1.45
N LEU A 113 19.64 7.99 -0.14
CA LEU A 113 19.27 6.72 0.49
C LEU A 113 17.78 6.74 0.84
N SER A 114 17.08 5.66 0.53
CA SER A 114 15.71 5.41 0.97
C SER A 114 15.62 4.15 1.82
N LYS A 115 14.66 4.13 2.75
CA LYS A 115 14.32 2.93 3.53
C LYS A 115 12.89 3.03 4.06
N TYR A 116 12.36 1.90 4.49
CA TYR A 116 11.12 1.86 5.25
C TYR A 116 11.41 1.93 6.76
N VAL A 117 10.74 2.86 7.45
CA VAL A 117 10.83 3.01 8.91
C VAL A 117 9.51 2.56 9.53
N PRO A 118 9.54 1.63 10.51
CA PRO A 118 8.33 1.22 11.22
C PRO A 118 7.65 2.42 11.89
N ILE A 119 6.34 2.54 11.72
CA ILE A 119 5.53 3.65 12.25
C ILE A 119 5.71 3.81 13.76
N ILE A 120 5.76 2.69 14.49
CA ILE A 120 5.96 2.69 15.94
C ILE A 120 7.29 3.35 16.38
N LYS A 121 8.32 3.39 15.51
CA LYS A 121 9.60 4.02 15.85
C LYS A 121 9.48 5.53 16.01
N PHE A 122 8.45 6.16 15.43
CA PHE A 122 8.20 7.58 15.61
C PHE A 122 7.67 7.92 17.01
N LEU A 123 7.46 6.96 17.91
CA LEU A 123 7.26 7.23 19.34
C LEU A 123 8.58 7.39 20.12
N ASN A 124 9.72 7.11 19.49
CA ASN A 124 11.01 7.23 20.16
C ASN A 124 11.28 8.72 20.53
N PRO A 125 11.59 9.05 21.81
CA PRO A 125 11.86 10.41 22.25
C PRO A 125 12.96 11.15 21.46
N ASP A 126 13.99 10.43 20.99
CA ASP A 126 15.08 11.00 20.20
C ASP A 126 14.63 11.43 18.80
N ILE A 127 13.52 10.85 18.31
CA ILE A 127 12.88 11.19 17.04
C ILE A 127 11.79 12.23 17.28
N CYS A 128 10.76 11.89 18.06
CA CYS A 128 9.56 12.73 18.21
C CYS A 128 9.83 14.00 19.03
N GLY A 129 10.82 14.00 19.92
CA GLY A 129 11.23 15.19 20.67
C GLY A 129 11.84 16.29 19.79
N ARG A 130 12.14 15.99 18.52
CA ARG A 130 12.66 16.95 17.53
C ARG A 130 11.65 17.31 16.44
N MET A 131 10.42 16.79 16.55
CA MET A 131 9.35 17.06 15.59
C MET A 131 8.37 18.09 16.15
N LEU A 132 7.74 18.86 15.26
CA LEU A 132 6.58 19.67 15.58
C LEU A 132 5.36 18.75 15.62
N LEU A 133 4.87 18.47 16.83
CA LEU A 133 3.81 17.51 17.08
C LEU A 133 2.47 18.21 17.39
N PRO A 134 1.37 17.81 16.74
CA PRO A 134 0.04 18.34 17.07
C PRO A 134 -0.38 17.87 18.45
N SER A 135 -0.78 18.82 19.31
CA SER A 135 -1.20 18.53 20.69
C SER A 135 -0.15 17.79 21.54
N GLY A 136 1.14 18.00 21.24
CA GLY A 136 2.26 17.42 21.99
C GLY A 136 2.41 15.91 21.85
N LEU A 137 3.14 15.29 22.78
CA LEU A 137 3.45 13.85 22.76
C LEU A 137 2.22 12.95 22.92
N GLU A 138 1.24 13.39 23.73
CA GLU A 138 -0.01 12.65 23.94
C GLU A 138 -0.84 12.60 22.65
N GLY A 139 -1.02 13.75 21.99
CA GLY A 139 -1.69 13.82 20.69
C GLY A 139 -0.99 12.99 19.62
N TRP A 140 0.35 13.03 19.60
CA TRP A 140 1.13 12.22 18.67
C TRP A 140 0.98 10.71 18.90
N SER A 141 1.02 10.28 20.16
CA SER A 141 0.86 8.86 20.49
C SER A 141 -0.51 8.35 20.05
N LYS A 142 -1.57 9.13 20.29
CA LYS A 142 -2.91 8.82 19.80
C LYS A 142 -3.00 8.72 18.28
N ILE A 143 -2.33 9.62 17.55
CA ILE A 143 -2.29 9.55 16.07
C ILE A 143 -1.60 8.26 15.60
N ILE A 144 -0.49 7.87 16.24
CA ILE A 144 0.23 6.63 15.92
C ILE A 144 -0.65 5.40 16.19
N ASP A 145 -1.31 5.35 17.35
CA ASP A 145 -2.19 4.24 17.72
C ASP A 145 -3.37 4.12 16.75
N GLU A 146 -4.10 5.22 16.50
CA GLU A 146 -5.21 5.24 15.52
C GLU A 146 -4.74 4.79 14.12
N THR A 147 -3.53 5.18 13.72
CA THR A 147 -2.95 4.81 12.42
C THR A 147 -2.66 3.31 12.36
N LEU A 148 -2.04 2.74 13.41
CA LEU A 148 -1.72 1.33 13.48
C LEU A 148 -2.97 0.47 13.56
N ASP A 149 -3.96 0.86 14.37
CA ASP A 149 -5.26 0.19 14.48
C ASP A 149 -5.95 0.16 13.12
N GLN A 150 -6.01 1.30 12.42
CA GLN A 150 -6.61 1.38 11.09
C GLN A 150 -5.88 0.51 10.06
N LEU A 151 -4.56 0.36 10.16
CA LEU A 151 -3.77 -0.50 9.27
C LEU A 151 -3.96 -1.98 9.59
N ILE A 152 -4.09 -2.34 10.87
CA ILE A 152 -4.41 -3.70 11.32
C ILE A 152 -5.84 -4.09 10.90
N ASP A 153 -6.79 -3.17 11.07
CA ASP A 153 -8.14 -3.30 10.55
C ASP A 153 -8.11 -3.35 9.02
N GLY A 154 -7.17 -2.70 8.36
CA GLY A 154 -6.93 -2.82 6.94
C GLY A 154 -7.82 -1.90 6.10
N VAL A 155 -7.17 -0.95 5.47
CA VAL A 155 -7.78 0.09 4.61
C VAL A 155 -8.70 -0.50 3.54
N TYR A 156 -8.30 -1.62 2.94
CA TYR A 156 -9.00 -2.27 1.83
C TYR A 156 -9.80 -3.51 2.26
N ARG A 157 -10.13 -3.67 3.57
CA ARG A 157 -10.82 -4.86 4.08
C ARG A 157 -12.13 -5.14 3.34
N LYS A 158 -12.94 -4.11 3.08
CA LYS A 158 -14.23 -4.27 2.40
C LYS A 158 -14.09 -4.85 1.00
N ASP A 159 -13.11 -4.38 0.24
CA ASP A 159 -12.82 -4.88 -1.11
C ASP A 159 -12.34 -6.34 -1.05
N GLN A 160 -11.51 -6.69 -0.06
CA GLN A 160 -11.08 -8.06 0.18
C GLN A 160 -12.26 -8.98 0.53
N GLU A 161 -13.16 -8.55 1.41
CA GLU A 161 -14.36 -9.31 1.80
C GLU A 161 -15.33 -9.48 0.64
N GLU A 162 -15.51 -8.45 -0.19
CA GLU A 162 -16.30 -8.55 -1.42
C GLU A 162 -15.67 -9.50 -2.44
N TYR A 163 -14.36 -9.38 -2.66
CA TYR A 163 -13.61 -10.29 -3.53
C TYR A 163 -13.78 -11.75 -3.10
N GLN A 164 -13.62 -12.03 -1.79
CA GLN A 164 -13.82 -13.36 -1.23
C GLN A 164 -15.26 -13.84 -1.37
N ARG A 165 -16.27 -12.97 -1.16
CA ARG A 165 -17.67 -13.35 -1.34
C ARG A 165 -17.96 -13.77 -2.77
N ILE A 166 -17.48 -13.03 -3.77
CA ILE A 166 -17.68 -13.36 -5.18
C ILE A 166 -16.95 -14.66 -5.52
N PHE A 167 -15.69 -14.78 -5.11
CA PHE A 167 -14.89 -15.99 -5.35
C PHE A 167 -15.46 -17.25 -4.69
N ASN A 168 -16.11 -17.11 -3.53
CA ASN A 168 -16.69 -18.24 -2.79
C ASN A 168 -18.16 -18.53 -3.17
N ALA A 169 -18.91 -17.54 -3.67
CA ALA A 169 -20.31 -17.71 -4.11
C ALA A 169 -20.38 -18.34 -5.50
N ASP A 170 -19.43 -18.01 -6.37
CA ASP A 170 -19.25 -18.70 -7.65
C ASP A 170 -18.39 -19.95 -7.41
N ASN A 171 -19.00 -21.15 -7.38
CA ASN A 171 -18.30 -22.44 -7.50
C ASN A 171 -17.58 -22.61 -8.87
N GLY A 172 -17.24 -21.53 -9.56
CA GLY A 172 -16.73 -21.51 -10.92
C GLY A 172 -15.55 -20.56 -11.06
N PRO A 173 -14.55 -20.90 -11.89
CA PRO A 173 -13.38 -20.06 -12.08
C PRO A 173 -13.82 -18.70 -12.64
N LEU A 174 -13.10 -17.63 -12.25
CA LEU A 174 -13.00 -16.40 -13.04
C LEU A 174 -13.00 -16.76 -14.54
N PRO A 175 -13.66 -16.03 -15.45
CA PRO A 175 -13.73 -16.40 -16.87
C PRO A 175 -12.34 -16.79 -17.41
N GLU A 176 -12.25 -17.94 -18.07
CA GLU A 176 -10.99 -18.44 -18.64
C GLU A 176 -10.50 -17.44 -19.70
N MET A 177 -9.41 -16.73 -19.41
CA MET A 177 -8.70 -15.95 -20.41
C MET A 177 -7.65 -16.82 -21.07
N GLU A 178 -7.65 -16.85 -22.40
CA GLU A 178 -6.59 -17.46 -23.20
C GLU A 178 -5.22 -16.88 -22.78
N GLY A 179 -4.27 -17.75 -22.43
CA GLY A 179 -2.94 -17.34 -21.96
C GLY A 179 -2.82 -17.05 -20.46
N THR A 180 -3.86 -17.26 -19.65
CA THR A 180 -3.73 -17.27 -18.18
C THR A 180 -3.61 -18.69 -17.65
N VAL A 181 -2.70 -18.93 -16.70
CA VAL A 181 -2.62 -20.20 -15.98
C VAL A 181 -2.87 -19.99 -14.49
N PHE A 182 -3.58 -20.94 -13.90
CA PHE A 182 -3.70 -21.04 -12.46
C PHE A 182 -2.42 -21.62 -11.88
N ILE A 183 -1.90 -20.98 -10.85
CA ILE A 183 -0.78 -21.47 -10.07
C ILE A 183 -1.17 -21.48 -8.59
N ASP A 184 -0.73 -22.52 -7.87
CA ASP A 184 -0.64 -22.45 -6.42
C ASP A 184 0.66 -21.72 -6.07
N TYR A 185 0.54 -20.55 -5.44
CA TYR A 185 1.68 -19.78 -4.96
C TYR A 185 1.54 -19.55 -3.46
N ASN A 186 2.39 -20.23 -2.67
CA ASN A 186 2.40 -20.21 -1.21
C ASN A 186 1.06 -20.61 -0.55
N GLY A 187 0.36 -21.62 -1.10
CA GLY A 187 -0.90 -22.11 -0.56
C GLY A 187 -2.12 -21.28 -0.97
N TYR A 188 -1.97 -20.42 -1.98
CA TYR A 188 -3.03 -19.60 -2.52
C TYR A 188 -3.16 -19.83 -4.03
N ASN A 189 -4.40 -20.00 -4.47
CA ASN A 189 -4.72 -20.00 -5.90
C ASN A 189 -4.50 -18.58 -6.46
N ALA A 190 -3.56 -18.45 -7.40
CA ALA A 190 -3.28 -17.23 -8.13
C ALA A 190 -3.37 -17.49 -9.65
N ARG A 191 -3.54 -16.42 -10.44
CA ARG A 191 -3.43 -16.47 -11.90
C ARG A 191 -2.24 -15.64 -12.35
N ILE A 192 -1.44 -16.20 -13.26
CA ILE A 192 -0.41 -15.46 -13.99
C ILE A 192 -0.75 -15.45 -15.47
N LEU A 193 -0.54 -14.30 -16.11
CA LEU A 193 -0.59 -14.19 -17.57
C LEU A 193 0.74 -14.76 -18.10
N LEU A 194 0.67 -15.85 -18.85
CA LEU A 194 1.84 -16.34 -19.57
C LEU A 194 2.13 -15.39 -20.74
N PRO A 195 3.40 -15.06 -21.00
CA PRO A 195 3.75 -14.38 -22.25
C PRO A 195 3.25 -15.24 -23.41
N LYS A 196 2.60 -14.62 -24.42
CA LYS A 196 2.27 -15.30 -25.67
C LYS A 196 3.55 -15.92 -26.22
N GLN A 197 3.58 -17.25 -26.37
CA GLN A 197 4.65 -17.91 -27.12
C GLN A 197 4.54 -17.40 -28.57
N ILE A 198 5.59 -16.75 -29.03
CA ILE A 198 5.73 -16.21 -30.39
C ILE A 198 6.02 -17.36 -31.34
#